data_AF-A0A1Q5FGG5-F1
#
_entry.id   AF-A0A1Q5FGG5-F1
#
_cell.length_a   1.000
_cell.length_b   1.000
_cell.length_c   1.000
_cell.angle_alpha   90.00
_cell.angle_beta   90.00
_cell.angle_gamma   90.00
#
_symmetry.space_group_name_H-M   'P 1'
#
loop_
_entity.id
_entity.type
_entity.pdbx_description
1 polymer ?
#
loop_
_entity_poly.entity_id
_entity_poly.type
_entity_poly.pdbx_seq_one_letter_code
_entity_poly.pdbx_strand_id
1 'polypeptide(L)'
;MPNLPQQARLHVVDLTAADATGVSEFLEPRLREQMDSQYGTPAFKTAFALDGIVRSAASRMEYHCKALAEDSFFNSRERLNSLHAVQDAWNTLWQAVFPWREEDGYDTARWVHVEYIDPAAAEQGEEMKARVAAEIEAELQTKSQSR
;
A
#
# COMPACT_ATOMS: atom_id res chain seq x y z
N MET A 1 -29.20 -10.40 -1.76
CA MET A 1 -28.00 -9.72 -1.24
C MET A 1 -27.96 -8.35 -1.89
N PRO A 2 -28.06 -7.23 -1.16
CA PRO A 2 -27.90 -5.93 -1.78
C PRO A 2 -26.46 -5.84 -2.32
N ASN A 3 -26.35 -5.50 -3.60
CA ASN A 3 -25.10 -5.21 -4.28
C ASN A 3 -24.52 -3.97 -3.60
N LEU A 4 -23.65 -4.16 -2.60
CA LEU A 4 -22.92 -3.05 -2.01
C LEU A 4 -22.17 -2.36 -3.17
N PRO A 5 -22.26 -1.03 -3.30
CA PRO A 5 -21.48 -0.34 -4.32
C PRO A 5 -20.03 -0.76 -4.12
N GLN A 6 -19.45 -1.36 -5.15
CA GLN A 6 -18.06 -1.78 -5.15
C GLN A 6 -17.25 -0.54 -4.78
N GLN A 7 -16.70 -0.52 -3.56
CA GLN A 7 -15.90 0.62 -3.10
C GLN A 7 -14.84 0.85 -4.17
N ALA A 8 -14.75 2.08 -4.67
CA ALA A 8 -13.77 2.44 -5.68
C ALA A 8 -12.39 2.02 -5.17
N ARG A 9 -11.84 0.95 -5.76
CA ARG A 9 -10.57 0.37 -5.35
C ARG A 9 -9.49 1.35 -5.77
N LEU A 10 -8.62 1.71 -4.83
CA LEU A 10 -7.43 2.48 -5.13
C LEU A 10 -6.42 1.60 -5.87
N HIS A 11 -5.93 2.05 -7.02
CA HIS A 11 -4.89 1.35 -7.77
C HIS A 11 -3.58 2.15 -7.73
N VAL A 12 -2.47 1.50 -8.09
CA VAL A 12 -1.15 2.15 -8.10
C VAL A 12 -1.13 3.35 -9.04
N VAL A 13 -1.79 3.25 -10.20
CA VAL A 13 -1.89 4.36 -11.17
C VAL A 13 -2.61 5.59 -10.63
N ASP A 14 -3.39 5.44 -9.55
CA ASP A 14 -4.12 6.53 -8.92
C ASP A 14 -3.29 7.24 -7.83
N LEU A 15 -2.13 6.67 -7.44
CA LEU A 15 -1.27 7.19 -6.39
C LEU A 15 -0.37 8.32 -6.89
N THR A 16 -0.15 9.30 -6.01
CA THR A 16 0.63 10.51 -6.26
C THR A 16 1.61 10.76 -5.12
N ALA A 17 2.62 11.61 -5.35
CA ALA A 17 3.54 12.01 -4.28
C ALA A 17 2.81 12.67 -3.08
N ALA A 18 1.67 13.33 -3.32
CA ALA A 18 0.87 13.93 -2.27
C ALA A 18 0.29 12.90 -1.27
N ASP A 19 0.03 11.67 -1.72
CA ASP A 19 -0.43 10.60 -0.83
C ASP A 19 0.65 10.23 0.20
N ALA A 20 1.91 10.18 -0.23
CA ALA A 20 3.04 9.97 0.68
C ALA A 20 3.26 11.16 1.64
N THR A 21 3.06 12.38 1.14
CA THR A 21 3.11 13.60 1.97
C THR A 21 2.04 13.55 3.06
N GLY A 22 0.80 13.19 2.72
CA GLY A 22 -0.29 13.11 3.70
C GLY A 22 -0.01 12.11 4.84
N VAL A 23 0.56 10.94 4.51
CA VAL A 23 0.99 9.97 5.54
C VAL A 23 2.13 10.54 6.40
N SER A 24 3.11 11.20 5.78
CA SER A 24 4.25 11.78 6.50
C SER A 24 3.81 12.88 7.46
N GLU A 25 2.96 13.81 7.01
CA GLU A 25 2.42 14.91 7.83
C GLU A 25 1.56 14.39 8.99
N PHE A 26 0.84 13.28 8.80
CA PHE A 26 0.06 12.66 9.86
C PHE A 26 0.93 11.99 10.94
N LEU A 27 2.01 11.31 10.54
CA LEU A 27 2.90 10.61 11.46
C LEU A 27 3.91 11.54 12.15
N GLU A 28 4.38 12.59 11.46
CA GLU A 28 5.41 13.50 11.95
C GLU A 28 5.19 14.01 13.40
N PRO A 29 4.03 14.62 13.77
CA PRO A 29 3.83 15.10 15.12
C PRO A 29 3.84 13.97 16.16
N ARG A 30 3.31 12.80 15.81
CA ARG A 30 3.23 11.63 16.69
C ARG A 30 4.61 11.02 16.95
N LEU A 31 5.44 10.93 15.92
CA LEU A 31 6.81 10.44 16.05
C LEU A 31 7.69 11.44 16.79
N ARG A 32 7.52 12.74 16.54
CA ARG A 32 8.25 13.81 17.23
C ARG A 32 8.02 13.80 18.73
N GLU A 33 6.78 13.63 19.19
CA GLU A 33 6.46 13.51 20.61
C GLU A 33 7.29 12.39 21.30
N GLN A 34 7.45 11.25 20.63
CA GLN A 34 8.24 10.13 21.15
C GLN A 34 9.76 10.39 21.05
N MET A 35 10.20 11.14 20.04
CA MET A 35 11.62 11.52 19.89
C MET A 35 12.05 12.65 20.82
N ASP A 36 11.13 13.47 21.31
CA ASP A 36 11.41 14.50 22.33
C ASP A 36 11.63 13.89 23.72
N SER A 37 11.40 12.58 23.88
CA SER A 37 11.83 11.81 25.04
C SER A 37 13.37 11.73 25.14
N GLN A 38 13.89 11.25 26.28
CA GLN A 38 15.33 11.12 26.48
C GLN A 38 15.97 10.28 25.35
N TYR A 39 16.99 10.85 24.72
CA TYR A 39 17.76 10.18 23.66
C TYR A 39 18.22 8.78 24.10
N GLY A 40 18.04 7.80 23.22
CA GLY A 40 18.48 6.43 23.44
C GLY A 40 17.51 5.53 24.21
N THR A 41 16.37 6.06 24.68
CA THR A 41 15.27 5.23 25.19
C THR A 41 14.69 4.33 24.09
N PRO A 42 14.01 3.23 24.46
CA PRO A 42 13.31 2.39 23.49
C PRO A 42 12.29 3.17 22.65
N ALA A 43 11.52 4.08 23.27
CA ALA A 43 10.54 4.92 22.57
C ALA A 43 11.20 5.82 21.51
N PHE A 44 12.27 6.53 21.88
CA PHE A 44 13.07 7.32 20.95
C PHE A 44 13.56 6.47 19.76
N LYS A 45 14.18 5.31 20.04
CA LYS A 45 14.77 4.44 18.99
C LYS A 45 13.72 3.91 18.04
N THR A 46 12.56 3.48 18.55
CA THR A 46 11.45 2.98 17.73
C THR A 46 10.86 4.10 16.88
N ALA A 47 10.62 5.28 17.44
CA ALA A 47 10.10 6.43 16.69
C ALA A 47 11.08 6.86 15.59
N PHE A 48 12.38 6.97 15.92
CA PHE A 48 13.42 7.33 14.97
C PHE A 48 13.57 6.29 13.84
N ALA A 49 13.49 5.00 14.16
CA ALA A 49 13.51 3.93 13.15
C ALA A 49 12.29 4.00 12.23
N LEU A 50 11.10 4.22 12.78
CA LEU A 50 9.87 4.36 12.00
C LEU A 50 9.90 5.59 11.11
N ASP A 51 10.37 6.74 11.61
CA ASP A 51 10.58 7.96 10.80
C ASP A 51 11.53 7.70 9.62
N GLY A 52 12.63 6.99 9.86
CA GLY A 52 13.56 6.60 8.80
C GLY A 52 12.91 5.73 7.71
N ILE A 53 12.05 4.79 8.09
CA ILE A 53 11.29 3.94 7.16
C ILE A 53 10.29 4.78 6.36
N VAL A 54 9.50 5.62 7.04
CA VAL A 54 8.49 6.49 6.42
C VAL A 54 9.14 7.44 5.42
N ARG A 55 10.22 8.13 5.81
CA ARG A 55 10.94 9.04 4.92
C ARG A 55 11.53 8.35 3.71
N SER A 56 12.13 7.17 3.90
CA SER A 56 12.70 6.38 2.80
C SER A 56 11.61 5.96 1.79
N ALA A 57 10.48 5.47 2.29
CA ALA A 57 9.34 5.10 1.45
C ALA A 57 8.73 6.31 0.74
N ALA A 58 8.55 7.44 1.43
CA ALA A 58 8.04 8.68 0.85
C ALA A 58 8.93 9.22 -0.27
N SER A 59 10.26 9.27 -0.05
CA SER A 59 11.22 9.67 -1.08
C SER A 59 11.22 8.75 -2.30
N ARG A 60 11.07 7.43 -2.08
CA ARG A 60 10.96 6.47 -3.19
C ARG A 60 9.68 6.69 -3.99
N MET A 61 8.57 6.93 -3.31
CA MET A 61 7.29 7.23 -3.95
C MET A 61 7.34 8.53 -4.74
N GLU A 62 7.89 9.60 -4.17
CA GLU A 62 8.10 10.88 -4.85
C GLU A 62 8.90 10.72 -6.15
N TYR A 63 10.05 10.02 -6.07
CA TYR A 63 10.91 9.79 -7.23
C TYR A 63 10.18 9.06 -8.36
N HIS A 64 9.51 7.94 -8.06
CA HIS A 64 8.86 7.13 -9.09
C HIS A 64 7.55 7.75 -9.58
N CYS A 65 6.75 8.40 -8.73
CA CYS A 65 5.58 9.16 -9.16
C CYS A 65 5.96 10.29 -10.10
N LYS A 66 7.06 11.01 -9.83
CA LYS A 66 7.59 12.03 -10.72
C LYS A 66 8.01 11.45 -12.07
N ALA A 67 8.79 10.37 -12.06
CA ALA A 67 9.20 9.68 -13.30
C ALA A 67 7.99 9.20 -14.13
N LEU A 68 6.94 8.71 -13.46
CA LEU A 68 5.69 8.29 -14.08
C LEU A 68 4.90 9.46 -14.69
N ALA A 69 4.83 10.59 -13.99
CA ALA A 69 4.17 11.79 -14.48
C ALA A 69 4.89 12.45 -15.66
N GLU A 70 6.22 12.38 -15.67
CA GLU A 70 7.06 12.91 -16.76
C GLU A 70 7.19 11.95 -17.95
N ASP A 71 6.72 10.70 -17.81
CA ASP A 71 6.90 9.61 -18.77
C ASP A 71 8.36 9.39 -19.20
N SER A 72 9.28 9.55 -18.25
CA SER A 72 10.73 9.54 -18.46
C SER A 72 11.32 8.13 -18.58
N PHE A 73 10.71 7.24 -19.37
CA PHE A 73 11.13 5.83 -19.51
C PHE A 73 11.64 5.50 -20.92
N PHE A 74 12.67 4.66 -21.00
CA PHE A 74 13.17 4.17 -22.28
C PHE A 74 12.32 3.03 -22.84
N ASN A 75 11.60 2.31 -21.98
CA ASN A 75 10.78 1.16 -22.38
C ASN A 75 9.69 0.83 -21.34
N SER A 76 8.75 -0.03 -21.74
CA SER A 76 7.63 -0.45 -20.89
C SER A 76 8.04 -1.22 -19.63
N ARG A 77 9.21 -1.88 -19.62
CA ARG A 77 9.70 -2.62 -18.45
C ARG A 77 10.16 -1.67 -17.34
N GLU A 78 10.83 -0.59 -17.69
CA GLU A 78 11.22 0.45 -16.73
C GLU A 78 10.00 1.15 -16.11
N ARG A 79 9.00 1.44 -16.95
CA ARG A 79 7.73 1.98 -16.49
C ARG A 79 7.03 1.03 -15.51
N LEU A 80 6.97 -0.25 -15.84
CA LEU A 80 6.40 -1.29 -14.98
C LEU A 80 7.17 -1.41 -13.65
N ASN A 81 8.50 -1.40 -13.69
CA ASN A 81 9.33 -1.41 -12.48
C ASN A 81 9.05 -0.19 -11.59
N SER A 82 8.81 0.99 -12.17
CA SER A 82 8.45 2.18 -11.40
C SER A 82 7.08 2.06 -10.76
N LEU A 83 6.09 1.48 -11.45
CA LEU A 83 4.78 1.20 -10.85
C LEU A 83 4.91 0.24 -9.66
N HIS A 84 5.66 -0.85 -9.79
CA HIS A 84 5.92 -1.75 -8.66
C HIS A 84 6.66 -1.04 -7.51
N ALA A 85 7.62 -0.17 -7.82
CA ALA A 85 8.32 0.59 -6.80
C ALA A 85 7.41 1.58 -6.05
N VAL A 86 6.44 2.20 -6.74
CA VAL A 86 5.39 3.01 -6.10
C VAL A 86 4.51 2.13 -5.21
N GLN A 87 4.07 0.98 -5.71
CA GLN A 87 3.23 0.05 -4.95
C GLN A 87 3.90 -0.40 -3.64
N ASP A 88 5.15 -0.84 -3.70
CA ASP A 88 5.92 -1.30 -2.55
C ASP A 88 6.12 -0.18 -1.53
N ALA A 89 6.49 1.02 -2.01
CA ALA A 89 6.68 2.19 -1.16
C ALA A 89 5.37 2.61 -0.48
N TRP A 90 4.26 2.65 -1.24
CA TRP A 90 2.94 2.96 -0.72
C TRP A 90 2.49 1.95 0.34
N ASN A 91 2.60 0.65 0.06
CA ASN A 91 2.18 -0.37 1.02
C ASN A 91 3.06 -0.37 2.28
N THR A 92 4.32 0.06 2.18
CA THR A 92 5.18 0.31 3.34
C THR A 92 4.67 1.49 4.17
N LEU A 93 4.30 2.60 3.53
CA LEU A 93 3.70 3.77 4.20
C LEU A 93 2.35 3.41 4.84
N TRP A 94 1.50 2.67 4.14
CA TRP A 94 0.25 2.17 4.67
C TRP A 94 0.47 1.30 5.91
N GLN A 95 1.40 0.34 5.88
CA GLN A 95 1.74 -0.47 7.06
C GLN A 95 2.24 0.38 8.22
N ALA A 96 3.02 1.42 7.92
CA ALA A 96 3.53 2.35 8.92
C ALA A 96 2.42 3.19 9.56
N VAL A 97 1.35 3.54 8.85
CA VAL A 97 0.27 4.38 9.41
C VAL A 97 -0.94 3.59 9.91
N PHE A 98 -1.13 2.34 9.44
CA PHE A 98 -2.28 1.51 9.79
C PHE A 98 -2.56 1.33 11.30
N PRO A 99 -1.56 1.26 12.20
CA PRO A 99 -1.83 1.20 13.64
C PRO A 99 -2.67 2.37 14.18
N TRP A 100 -2.69 3.50 13.48
CA TRP A 100 -3.44 4.71 13.83
C TRP A 100 -4.82 4.81 13.17
N ARG A 101 -5.32 3.72 12.55
CA ARG A 101 -6.60 3.70 11.78
C ARG A 101 -7.86 4.14 12.53
N GLU A 102 -7.83 4.11 13.86
CA GLU A 102 -8.97 4.51 14.71
C GLU A 102 -8.82 5.94 15.23
N GLU A 103 -7.71 6.62 14.95
CA GLU A 103 -7.46 7.99 15.39
C GLU A 103 -8.02 9.04 14.42
N ASP A 104 -8.38 10.19 14.98
CA ASP A 104 -8.83 11.35 14.20
C ASP A 104 -7.77 11.80 13.20
N GLY A 105 -8.23 12.10 11.99
CA GLY A 105 -7.39 12.52 10.86
C GLY A 105 -6.84 11.37 10.01
N TYR A 106 -7.09 10.10 10.37
CA TYR A 106 -6.76 8.97 9.49
C TYR A 106 -7.69 8.95 8.26
N ASP A 107 -7.11 8.98 7.06
CA ASP A 107 -7.89 8.90 5.81
C ASP A 107 -8.24 7.44 5.48
N THR A 108 -9.41 6.98 5.94
CA THR A 108 -9.88 5.61 5.69
C THR A 108 -10.25 5.31 4.24
N ALA A 109 -10.45 6.34 3.41
CA ALA A 109 -10.76 6.17 2.00
C ALA A 109 -9.47 6.03 1.17
N ARG A 110 -8.43 6.80 1.53
CA ARG A 110 -7.18 6.86 0.78
C ARG A 110 -6.09 5.97 1.34
N TRP A 111 -5.93 5.86 2.65
CA TRP A 111 -4.85 5.10 3.29
C TRP A 111 -5.23 3.63 3.45
N VAL A 112 -5.28 2.96 2.31
CA VAL A 112 -5.61 1.54 2.16
C VAL A 112 -4.46 0.80 1.47
N HIS A 113 -4.38 -0.50 1.73
CA HIS A 113 -3.47 -1.38 1.01
C HIS A 113 -3.85 -1.45 -0.48
N VAL A 114 -2.88 -1.34 -1.38
CA VAL A 114 -3.08 -1.42 -2.83
C VAL A 114 -2.50 -2.71 -3.37
N GLU A 115 -3.38 -3.56 -3.91
CA GLU A 115 -3.02 -4.88 -4.44
C GLU A 115 -2.70 -4.86 -5.95
N TYR A 116 -3.34 -3.98 -6.71
CA TYR A 116 -3.30 -4.01 -8.17
C TYR A 116 -2.79 -2.71 -8.76
N ILE A 117 -2.04 -2.82 -9.86
CA ILE A 117 -1.46 -1.69 -10.57
C ILE A 117 -2.54 -0.79 -11.17
N ASP A 118 -3.51 -1.40 -11.84
CA ASP A 118 -4.60 -0.72 -12.55
C ASP A 118 -5.88 -1.59 -12.52
N PRO A 119 -7.02 -1.09 -13.02
CA PRO A 119 -8.27 -1.85 -13.04
C PRO A 119 -8.20 -3.14 -13.87
N ALA A 120 -7.46 -3.17 -14.96
CA ALA A 120 -7.36 -4.35 -15.82
C ALA A 120 -6.58 -5.48 -15.12
N ALA A 121 -5.51 -5.14 -14.42
CA ALA A 121 -4.77 -6.06 -13.56
C ALA A 121 -5.63 -6.58 -12.41
N ALA A 122 -6.52 -5.74 -11.86
CA ALA A 122 -7.48 -6.16 -10.85
C ALA A 122 -8.46 -7.20 -11.40
N GLU A 123 -9.07 -6.95 -12.56
CA GLU A 123 -9.98 -7.91 -13.21
C GLU A 123 -9.30 -9.28 -13.45
N GLN A 124 -8.10 -9.28 -14.06
CA GLN A 124 -7.32 -10.51 -14.28
C GLN A 124 -6.97 -11.23 -12.98
N GLY A 125 -6.63 -10.47 -11.94
CA GLY A 125 -6.31 -11.01 -10.63
C GLY A 125 -7.49 -11.69 -9.95
N GLU A 126 -8.68 -11.09 -10.02
CA GLU A 126 -9.90 -11.68 -9.46
C GLU A 126 -10.35 -12.92 -10.24
N GLU A 127 -10.24 -12.92 -11.57
CA GLU A 127 -10.49 -14.11 -12.40
C GLU A 127 -9.57 -15.28 -12.02
N MET A 128 -8.28 -15.00 -11.83
CA MET A 128 -7.31 -16.00 -11.40
C MET A 128 -7.65 -16.56 -10.01
N LYS A 129 -7.97 -15.69 -9.04
CA LYS A 129 -8.38 -16.08 -7.69
C LYS A 129 -9.62 -16.97 -7.72
N ALA A 130 -10.63 -16.61 -8.51
CA ALA A 130 -11.85 -17.40 -8.66
C ALA A 130 -11.57 -18.79 -9.25
N ARG A 131 -10.69 -18.87 -10.25
CA ARG A 131 -10.28 -20.14 -10.85
C ARG A 131 -9.57 -21.05 -9.84
N VAL A 132 -8.62 -20.50 -9.07
CA VAL A 132 -7.89 -21.26 -8.04
C VAL A 132 -8.83 -21.71 -6.93
N ALA A 133 -9.76 -20.86 -6.49
CA ALA A 133 -10.75 -21.24 -5.48
C ALA A 133 -11.64 -22.40 -5.93
N ALA A 134 -12.09 -22.37 -7.20
CA ALA A 134 -12.89 -23.45 -7.78
C ALA A 134 -12.09 -24.77 -7.90
N GLU A 135 -10.80 -24.70 -8.22
CA GLU A 135 -9.91 -25.87 -8.27
C GLU A 135 -9.72 -26.49 -6.87
N ILE A 136 -9.46 -25.67 -5.85
CA ILE A 136 -9.35 -26.13 -4.46
C ILE A 136 -10.66 -26.77 -3.98
N GLU A 137 -11.81 -26.17 -4.28
CA GLU A 137 -13.11 -26.72 -3.91
C GLU A 137 -13.37 -28.08 -4.59
N ALA A 138 -13.06 -28.20 -5.89
CA ALA A 138 -13.20 -29.44 -6.63
C ALA A 138 -12.29 -30.56 -6.07
N GLU A 139 -11.06 -30.24 -5.68
CA GLU A 139 -10.17 -31.21 -5.02
C GLU A 139 -10.70 -31.67 -3.67
N LEU A 140 -11.27 -30.75 -2.88
CA LEU A 140 -11.84 -31.07 -1.56
C LEU A 140 -13.08 -31.98 -1.70
N GLN A 141 -13.94 -31.72 -2.68
CA GLN A 141 -15.11 -32.55 -2.96
C GLN A 141 -14.72 -33.97 -3.44
N THR A 142 -13.72 -34.06 -4.32
CA THR A 142 -13.21 -35.35 -4.83
C THR A 142 -12.61 -36.21 -3.70
N LYS A 143 -11.86 -35.59 -2.76
CA LYS A 143 -11.31 -36.26 -1.58
C LYS A 143 -12.39 -36.69 -0.58
N SER A 144 -13.51 -35.97 -0.49
CA SER A 144 -14.63 -36.31 0.38
C SER A 144 -15.51 -37.44 -0.15
N GLN A 145 -15.56 -37.66 -1.46
CA GLN A 145 -16.35 -38.74 -2.09
C GLN A 145 -15.60 -40.08 -2.16
N SER A 146 -14.29 -40.08 -1.89
CA SER A 146 -13.42 -41.26 -1.91
C SER A 146 -13.17 -41.87 -0.53
N ARG A 147 -13.95 -41.48 0.50
CA ARG A 147 -13.93 -42.01 1.87
C ARG A 147 -15.28 -42.65 2.18
#